data_AF-A0A196MDZ2-F1
#
_entry.id   AF-A0A196MDZ2-F1
#
_cell.length_a   1.000
_cell.length_b   1.000
_cell.length_c   1.000
_cell.angle_alpha   90.00
_cell.angle_beta   90.00
_cell.angle_gamma   90.00
#
_symmetry.space_group_name_H-M   'P 1'
#
loop_
_entity.id
_entity.type
_entity.pdbx_description
1 polymer ?
#
loop_
_entity_poly.entity_id
_entity_poly.type
_entity_poly.pdbx_seq_one_letter_code
_entity_poly.pdbx_strand_id
1 'polypeptide(L)'
;MRLIDRLAARRIYYHRPLPTLPDILLIDIPSQFSGPGLALDRYYPVILETTAEAHEFEAFLCERRERLIAPGLLDRRPSALHSEDIVFARYSPPEPDWPWLQLCCWPRHYAAFAMDPDEMFARGAYTVDAFDDADDIGAAEIRLLATLGPDEARRVQSIPANLGRA
;
A
#
# COMPACT_ATOMS: atom_id res chain seq x y z
N MET A 1 24.97 4.92 -8.11
CA MET A 1 24.23 4.97 -6.84
C MET A 1 23.13 3.92 -6.89
N ARG A 2 22.84 3.21 -5.79
CA ARG A 2 21.72 2.26 -5.73
C ARG A 2 20.62 2.85 -4.87
N LEU A 3 19.35 2.57 -5.19
CA LEU A 3 18.22 3.08 -4.39
C LEU A 3 18.22 2.46 -3.00
N ILE A 4 18.59 1.18 -2.90
CA ILE A 4 18.71 0.43 -1.65
C ILE A 4 19.67 1.06 -0.63
N ASP A 5 20.66 1.83 -1.07
CA ASP A 5 21.63 2.48 -0.17
C ASP A 5 21.22 3.91 0.23
N ARG A 6 20.14 4.44 -0.37
CA ARG A 6 19.75 5.85 -0.28
C ARG A 6 18.25 5.99 -0.02
N LEU A 7 17.45 6.01 -1.09
CA LEU A 7 16.01 6.25 -1.02
C LEU A 7 15.27 5.12 -0.27
N ALA A 8 15.69 3.87 -0.48
CA ALA A 8 15.11 2.68 0.11
C ALA A 8 16.02 2.04 1.17
N ALA A 9 16.84 2.86 1.84
CA ALA A 9 17.79 2.41 2.85
C ALA A 9 17.09 1.78 4.07
N ARG A 10 15.94 2.34 4.47
CA ARG A 10 15.09 1.78 5.51
C ARG A 10 13.76 1.36 4.87
N ARG A 11 13.45 0.07 4.96
CA ARG A 11 12.24 -0.54 4.40
C ARG A 11 11.86 -1.78 5.20
N ILE A 12 10.58 -2.12 5.21
CA ILE A 12 10.08 -3.31 5.92
C ILE A 12 8.92 -3.98 5.16
N TYR A 13 8.81 -5.30 5.29
CA TYR A 13 7.74 -6.08 4.68
C TYR A 13 6.56 -6.24 5.64
N TYR A 14 5.39 -5.79 5.20
CA TYR A 14 4.09 -6.09 5.80
C TYR A 14 3.51 -7.30 5.08
N HIS A 15 3.42 -8.41 5.80
CA HIS A 15 2.88 -9.65 5.24
C HIS A 15 1.36 -9.60 5.15
N ARG A 16 0.83 -10.12 4.04
CA ARG A 16 -0.59 -10.23 3.75
C ARG A 16 -1.37 -10.88 4.90
N PRO A 17 -2.52 -10.31 5.31
CA PRO A 17 -3.35 -10.95 6.32
C PRO A 17 -4.04 -12.20 5.78
N LEU A 18 -4.32 -12.24 4.47
CA LEU A 18 -4.91 -13.37 3.75
C LEU A 18 -4.13 -13.70 2.47
N PRO A 19 -4.13 -14.97 2.00
CA PRO A 19 -3.45 -15.35 0.76
C PRO A 19 -3.91 -14.60 -0.49
N THR A 20 -5.17 -14.13 -0.50
CA THR A 20 -5.81 -13.37 -1.59
C THR A 20 -5.44 -11.88 -1.62
N LEU A 21 -4.62 -11.42 -0.67
CA LEU A 21 -4.17 -10.04 -0.57
C LEU A 21 -2.66 -9.95 -0.86
N PRO A 22 -2.18 -8.78 -1.33
CA PRO A 22 -0.77 -8.58 -1.58
C PRO A 22 0.03 -8.39 -0.28
N ASP A 23 1.34 -8.63 -0.34
CA ASP A 23 2.27 -8.11 0.65
C ASP A 23 2.55 -6.62 0.32
N ILE A 24 2.94 -5.84 1.32
CA ILE A 24 3.33 -4.43 1.13
C ILE A 24 4.75 -4.24 1.62
N LEU A 25 5.64 -3.80 0.74
CA LEU A 25 6.96 -3.31 1.13
C LEU A 25 6.83 -1.80 1.39
N LEU A 26 6.99 -1.39 2.64
CA LEU A 26 6.93 0.02 3.01
C LEU A 26 8.34 0.59 3.07
N ILE A 27 8.59 1.67 2.33
CA ILE A 27 9.88 2.38 2.35
C ILE A 27 9.74 3.63 3.21
N ASP A 28 10.64 3.80 4.16
CA ASP A 28 10.81 5.04 4.92
C ASP A 28 11.68 6.00 4.11
N ILE A 29 11.05 7.00 3.49
CA ILE A 29 11.72 7.93 2.60
C ILE A 29 12.52 8.94 3.42
N PRO A 30 13.84 9.11 3.17
CA PRO A 30 14.65 10.10 3.86
C PRO A 30 14.08 11.51 3.72
N SER A 31 14.18 12.31 4.79
CA SER A 31 13.55 13.64 4.87
C SER A 31 13.84 14.60 3.72
N GLN A 32 15.02 14.48 3.10
CA GLN A 32 15.41 15.26 1.91
C GLN A 32 14.61 14.94 0.64
N PHE A 33 13.83 13.85 0.65
CA PHE A 33 12.98 13.38 -0.45
C PHE A 33 11.52 13.18 0.00
N SER A 34 11.21 13.43 1.27
CA SER A 34 9.86 13.27 1.83
C SER A 34 9.00 14.50 1.55
N GLY A 35 7.68 14.34 1.63
CA GLY A 35 6.75 15.43 1.40
C GLY A 35 5.34 14.99 0.98
N PRO A 36 4.50 15.96 0.59
CA PRO A 36 3.12 15.72 0.20
C PRO A 36 2.99 14.69 -0.91
N GLY A 37 2.03 13.77 -0.75
CA GLY A 37 1.78 12.66 -1.68
C GLY A 37 2.42 11.33 -1.28
N LEU A 38 3.22 11.32 -0.20
CA LEU A 38 3.62 10.11 0.49
C LEU A 38 2.64 9.80 1.63
N ALA A 39 2.55 8.53 2.03
CA ALA A 39 1.74 8.14 3.18
C ALA A 39 2.38 8.70 4.46
N LEU A 40 1.62 9.44 5.28
CA LEU A 40 2.13 10.28 6.38
C LEU A 40 3.28 11.21 5.96
N ASP A 41 3.24 11.70 4.72
CA ASP A 41 4.26 12.57 4.10
C ASP A 41 5.69 11.99 4.11
N ARG A 42 5.84 10.68 4.37
CA ARG A 42 7.14 10.05 4.63
C ARG A 42 7.27 8.65 4.06
N TYR A 43 6.20 7.86 4.04
CA TYR A 43 6.27 6.46 3.65
C TYR A 43 5.82 6.26 2.21
N TYR A 44 6.56 5.42 1.49
CA TYR A 44 6.19 5.00 0.14
C TYR A 44 5.81 3.51 0.15
N PRO A 45 4.51 3.18 -0.02
CA PRO A 45 4.04 1.80 -0.08
C PRO A 45 4.27 1.19 -1.47
N VAL A 46 4.83 -0.01 -1.52
CA VAL A 46 5.00 -0.80 -2.74
C VAL A 46 4.19 -2.09 -2.62
N ILE A 47 3.26 -2.31 -3.56
CA ILE A 47 2.36 -3.46 -3.54
C ILE A 47 2.99 -4.65 -4.30
N LEU A 48 3.12 -5.77 -3.60
CA LEU A 48 3.75 -7.00 -4.09
C LEU A 48 2.73 -8.15 -4.07
N GLU A 49 2.25 -8.56 -5.23
CA GLU A 49 1.27 -9.65 -5.33
C GLU A 49 1.95 -11.02 -5.35
N THR A 50 3.18 -11.09 -5.88
CA THR A 50 3.92 -12.35 -6.02
C THR A 50 5.36 -12.27 -5.50
N THR A 51 5.93 -13.42 -5.16
CA THR A 51 7.36 -13.53 -4.81
C THR A 51 8.28 -13.12 -5.96
N ALA A 52 7.85 -13.35 -7.21
CA ALA A 52 8.61 -12.93 -8.39
C ALA A 52 8.72 -11.40 -8.46
N GLU A 53 7.63 -10.68 -8.17
CA GLU A 53 7.63 -9.22 -8.09
C GLU A 53 8.50 -8.71 -6.95
N ALA A 54 8.50 -9.38 -5.79
CA ALA A 54 9.38 -9.02 -4.68
C ALA A 54 10.86 -9.12 -5.08
N HIS A 55 11.26 -10.21 -5.75
CA HIS A 55 12.62 -10.37 -6.25
C HIS A 55 12.98 -9.36 -7.34
N GLU A 56 12.06 -9.10 -8.27
CA GLU A 56 12.24 -8.09 -9.32
C GLU A 56 12.44 -6.70 -8.71
N PHE A 57 11.64 -6.35 -7.71
CA PHE A 57 11.71 -5.06 -7.04
C PHE A 57 13.03 -4.90 -6.26
N GLU A 58 13.46 -5.92 -5.52
CA GLU A 58 14.76 -5.91 -4.84
C GLU A 58 15.93 -5.76 -5.83
N ALA A 59 15.87 -6.44 -6.97
CA ALA A 59 16.85 -6.28 -8.05
C ALA A 59 16.86 -4.84 -8.59
N PHE A 60 15.67 -4.26 -8.81
CA PHE A 60 15.53 -2.87 -9.21
C PHE A 60 16.11 -1.90 -8.17
N LEU A 61 15.91 -2.12 -6.87
CA LEU A 61 16.52 -1.28 -5.82
C LEU A 61 18.05 -1.39 -5.80
N CYS A 62 18.59 -2.56 -6.11
CA CYS A 62 20.02 -2.86 -6.14
C CYS A 62 20.74 -2.40 -7.40
N GLU A 63 20.02 -2.10 -8.49
CA GLU A 63 20.63 -1.67 -9.73
C GLU A 63 21.35 -0.31 -9.56
N ARG A 64 22.58 -0.26 -10.07
CA ARG A 64 23.43 0.94 -10.01
C ARG A 64 23.02 1.93 -11.10
N ARG A 65 22.69 3.15 -10.69
CA ARG A 65 22.24 4.24 -11.57
C ARG A 65 23.07 5.51 -11.42
N GLU A 66 23.00 6.36 -12.43
CA GLU A 66 23.63 7.69 -12.41
C GLU A 66 22.84 8.69 -11.57
N ARG A 67 21.50 8.55 -11.53
CA ARG A 67 20.58 9.41 -10.77
C ARG A 67 19.60 8.58 -9.93
N LEU A 68 19.10 9.20 -8.87
CA LEU A 68 17.96 8.66 -8.11
C LEU A 68 16.68 8.83 -8.94
N ILE A 69 15.82 7.83 -8.87
CA ILE A 69 14.50 7.79 -9.51
C ILE A 69 13.47 7.33 -8.46
N ALA A 70 12.20 7.65 -8.69
CA ALA A 70 11.12 7.17 -7.84
C ALA A 70 11.08 5.63 -7.81
N PRO A 71 10.72 5.00 -6.69
CA PRO A 71 10.71 3.55 -6.55
C PRO A 71 9.41 2.92 -7.09
N GLY A 72 8.84 3.50 -8.15
CA GLY A 72 7.52 3.14 -8.69
C GLY A 72 7.54 2.13 -9.83
N LEU A 73 8.43 1.14 -9.78
CA LEU A 73 8.55 0.10 -10.81
C LEU A 73 7.22 -0.63 -11.04
N LEU A 74 6.46 -0.85 -9.97
CA LEU A 74 5.25 -1.68 -9.96
C LEU A 74 3.96 -0.86 -9.94
N ASP A 75 4.02 0.45 -9.71
CA ASP A 75 2.84 1.29 -9.48
C ASP A 75 1.83 1.26 -10.61
N ARG A 76 2.31 1.12 -11.86
CA ARG A 76 1.46 1.07 -13.06
C ARG A 76 1.26 -0.34 -13.60
N ARG A 77 1.82 -1.35 -12.95
CA ARG A 77 1.61 -2.74 -13.35
C ARG A 77 0.19 -3.14 -12.94
N PRO A 78 -0.67 -3.60 -13.85
CA PRO A 78 -2.03 -3.98 -13.49
C PRO A 78 -2.06 -5.08 -12.44
N SER A 79 -3.00 -4.97 -11.50
CA SER A 79 -3.24 -6.05 -10.54
C SER A 79 -3.75 -7.32 -11.22
N ALA A 80 -3.18 -8.46 -10.83
CA ALA A 80 -3.66 -9.79 -11.19
C ALA A 80 -4.70 -10.32 -10.19
N LEU A 81 -4.84 -9.69 -9.03
CA LEU A 81 -5.86 -10.01 -8.04
C LEU A 81 -7.17 -9.30 -8.42
N HIS A 82 -8.28 -10.03 -8.34
CA HIS A 82 -9.61 -9.51 -8.66
C HIS A 82 -10.53 -9.70 -7.46
N SER A 83 -11.24 -8.64 -7.12
CA SER A 83 -12.32 -8.66 -6.14
C SER A 83 -13.54 -8.01 -6.76
N GLU A 84 -14.69 -8.66 -6.59
CA GLU A 84 -16.00 -8.09 -6.94
C GLU A 84 -16.48 -7.11 -5.85
N ASP A 85 -16.03 -7.34 -4.61
CA ASP A 85 -16.32 -6.55 -3.43
C ASP A 85 -15.20 -5.54 -3.15
N ILE A 86 -15.54 -4.45 -2.46
CA ILE A 86 -14.53 -3.55 -1.89
C ILE A 86 -13.92 -4.25 -0.67
N VAL A 87 -12.60 -4.32 -0.60
CA VAL A 87 -11.92 -4.94 0.55
C VAL A 87 -11.12 -3.90 1.30
N PHE A 88 -11.37 -3.73 2.58
CA PHE A 88 -10.54 -2.92 3.48
C PHE A 88 -9.72 -3.87 4.34
N ALA A 89 -8.41 -3.93 4.09
CA ALA A 89 -7.50 -4.80 4.81
C ALA A 89 -6.54 -3.98 5.66
N ARG A 90 -6.49 -4.29 6.96
CA ARG A 90 -5.55 -3.68 7.89
C ARG A 90 -4.27 -4.51 7.97
N TYR A 91 -3.12 -3.85 8.01
CA TYR A 91 -1.83 -4.48 8.24
C TYR A 91 -1.21 -3.86 9.49
N SER A 92 -0.88 -4.73 10.46
CA SER A 92 -0.16 -4.32 11.67
C SER A 92 1.31 -4.04 11.35
N PRO A 93 1.92 -3.04 12.00
CA PRO A 93 3.35 -2.79 11.87
C PRO A 93 4.17 -4.02 12.31
N PRO A 94 5.14 -4.49 11.49
CA PRO A 94 5.98 -5.63 11.85
C PRO A 94 7.00 -5.31 12.96
N GLU A 95 7.34 -4.03 13.12
CA GLU A 95 8.29 -3.51 14.11
C GLU A 95 7.74 -2.25 14.78
N PRO A 96 8.19 -1.90 16.00
CA PRO A 96 7.88 -0.61 16.62
C PRO A 96 8.29 0.58 15.71
N ASP A 97 7.60 1.71 15.88
CA ASP A 97 7.81 2.97 15.14
C ASP A 97 7.48 2.92 13.63
N TRP A 98 6.95 1.80 13.13
CA TRP A 98 6.38 1.71 11.80
C TRP A 98 4.85 1.89 11.86
N PRO A 99 4.23 2.47 10.82
CA PRO A 99 2.81 2.82 10.87
C PRO A 99 1.91 1.60 10.67
N TRP A 100 0.66 1.72 11.09
CA TRP A 100 -0.42 0.86 10.62
C TRP A 100 -0.75 1.20 9.17
N LEU A 101 -1.10 0.19 8.37
CA LEU A 101 -1.52 0.41 6.99
C LEU A 101 -2.96 -0.06 6.78
N GLN A 102 -3.72 0.71 6.00
CA GLN A 102 -4.97 0.28 5.40
C GLN A 102 -4.77 0.14 3.90
N LEU A 103 -4.96 -1.08 3.39
CA LEU A 103 -5.08 -1.35 1.97
C LEU A 103 -6.56 -1.40 1.61
N CYS A 104 -6.99 -0.55 0.69
CA CYS A 104 -8.30 -0.69 0.08
C CYS A 104 -8.14 -1.33 -1.31
N CYS A 105 -8.77 -2.49 -1.52
CA CYS A 105 -8.87 -3.13 -2.83
C CYS A 105 -10.20 -2.74 -3.45
N TRP A 106 -10.14 -2.06 -4.58
CA TRP A 106 -11.29 -1.52 -5.27
C TRP A 106 -11.66 -2.42 -6.46
N PRO A 107 -12.94 -2.76 -6.64
CA PRO A 107 -13.39 -3.41 -7.86
C PRO A 107 -13.03 -2.55 -9.08
N ARG A 108 -12.70 -3.18 -10.21
CA ARG A 108 -12.24 -2.46 -11.42
C ARG A 108 -13.18 -1.36 -11.90
N HIS A 109 -14.49 -1.57 -11.73
CA HIS A 109 -15.49 -0.59 -12.13
C HIS A 109 -15.42 0.69 -11.27
N TYR A 110 -14.99 0.60 -10.01
CA TYR A 110 -14.78 1.77 -9.16
C TYR A 110 -13.61 2.62 -9.64
N ALA A 111 -12.47 1.98 -9.92
CA ALA A 111 -11.31 2.69 -10.44
C ALA A 111 -11.64 3.43 -11.76
N ALA A 112 -12.47 2.83 -12.63
CA ALA A 112 -12.88 3.45 -13.88
C ALA A 112 -13.68 4.76 -13.75
N PHE A 113 -14.26 5.05 -12.59
CA PHE A 113 -15.01 6.29 -12.35
C PHE A 113 -14.17 7.42 -11.74
N ALA A 114 -12.90 7.17 -11.41
CA ALA A 114 -12.02 8.19 -10.87
C ALA A 114 -11.57 9.18 -11.95
N MET A 115 -11.36 10.44 -11.55
CA MET A 115 -10.92 11.51 -12.46
C MET A 115 -9.51 11.24 -13.01
N ASP A 116 -8.63 10.66 -12.20
CA ASP A 116 -7.31 10.19 -12.63
C ASP A 116 -7.00 8.82 -11.99
N PRO A 117 -7.44 7.72 -12.61
CA PRO A 117 -7.29 6.40 -12.01
C PRO A 117 -5.83 5.96 -11.89
N ASP A 118 -4.95 6.43 -12.76
CA ASP A 118 -3.54 6.05 -12.78
C ASP A 118 -2.73 6.76 -11.70
N GLU A 119 -3.16 7.95 -11.27
CA GLU A 119 -2.59 8.66 -10.13
C GLU A 119 -3.23 8.27 -8.80
N MET A 120 -4.53 7.95 -8.80
CA MET A 120 -5.27 7.64 -7.57
C MET A 120 -5.13 6.19 -7.13
N PHE A 121 -4.96 5.23 -8.05
CA PHE A 121 -4.90 3.81 -7.72
C PHE A 121 -3.56 3.18 -8.11
N ALA A 122 -2.81 2.76 -7.10
CA ALA A 122 -1.69 1.87 -7.32
C ALA A 122 -2.19 0.59 -8.00
N ARG A 123 -1.51 0.21 -9.08
CA ARG A 123 -1.81 -0.98 -9.91
C ARG A 123 -3.22 -0.96 -10.51
N GLY A 124 -3.85 0.21 -10.58
CA GLY A 124 -5.22 0.42 -11.05
C GLY A 124 -6.30 -0.21 -10.17
N ALA A 125 -5.97 -0.61 -8.94
CA ALA A 125 -6.89 -1.35 -8.07
C ALA A 125 -6.79 -0.98 -6.58
N TYR A 126 -5.71 -0.33 -6.13
CA TYR A 126 -5.42 -0.18 -4.71
C TYR A 126 -5.22 1.26 -4.28
N THR A 127 -5.70 1.59 -3.08
CA THR A 127 -5.21 2.75 -2.32
C THR A 127 -4.58 2.24 -1.03
N VAL A 128 -3.52 2.93 -0.56
CA VAL A 128 -2.83 2.60 0.69
C VAL A 128 -2.70 3.85 1.52
N ASP A 129 -3.27 3.80 2.72
CA ASP A 129 -3.14 4.85 3.73
C ASP A 129 -2.31 4.33 4.92
N ALA A 130 -1.57 5.23 5.57
CA ALA A 130 -0.77 4.94 6.75
C ALA A 130 -1.27 5.74 7.96
N PHE A 131 -1.21 5.13 9.14
CA PHE A 131 -1.71 5.68 10.41
C PHE A 131 -0.71 5.41 11.53
N ASP A 132 -0.60 6.34 12.48
CA ASP A 132 0.32 6.19 13.61
C ASP A 132 -0.17 5.13 14.62
N ASP A 133 -1.49 4.98 14.77
CA ASP A 133 -2.10 4.03 15.71
C ASP A 133 -3.30 3.24 15.15
N ALA A 134 -3.70 2.22 15.93
CA ALA A 134 -4.77 1.28 15.58
C ALA A 134 -6.19 1.86 15.70
N ASP A 135 -6.36 2.94 16.47
CA ASP A 135 -7.67 3.59 16.64
C ASP A 135 -7.93 4.52 15.46
N ASP A 136 -6.90 5.21 14.98
CA ASP A 136 -6.94 6.09 13.81
C ASP A 136 -7.37 5.36 12.53
N ILE A 137 -6.83 4.17 12.29
CA ILE A 137 -7.27 3.32 11.16
C ILE A 137 -8.74 2.93 11.30
N GLY A 138 -9.21 2.61 12.52
CA GLY A 138 -10.61 2.30 12.76
C GLY A 138 -11.53 3.49 12.50
N ALA A 139 -11.12 4.69 12.93
CA ALA A 139 -11.87 5.92 12.68
C ALA A 139 -11.87 6.28 11.18
N ALA A 140 -10.76 6.06 10.48
CA ALA A 140 -10.66 6.28 9.04
C ALA A 140 -11.57 5.33 8.25
N GLU A 141 -11.59 4.05 8.60
CA GLU A 141 -12.47 3.05 7.97
C GLU A 141 -13.95 3.44 8.11
N ILE A 142 -14.37 3.88 9.30
CA ILE A 142 -15.75 4.34 9.54
C ILE A 142 -16.10 5.55 8.66
N ARG A 143 -15.18 6.51 8.53
CA ARG A 143 -15.39 7.69 7.66
C ARG A 143 -15.49 7.28 6.18
N LEU A 144 -14.66 6.33 5.75
CA LEU A 144 -14.67 5.85 4.37
C LEU A 144 -15.97 5.08 4.05
N LEU A 145 -16.42 4.22 4.96
CA LEU A 145 -17.72 3.54 4.87
C LEU A 145 -18.88 4.53 4.79
N ALA A 146 -18.86 5.59 5.59
CA ALA A 146 -19.88 6.64 5.52
C ALA A 146 -19.89 7.37 4.17
N THR A 147 -18.73 7.51 3.53
CA THR A 147 -18.56 8.17 2.23
C THR A 147 -19.08 7.32 1.07
N LEU A 148 -18.94 5.99 1.16
CA LEU A 148 -19.45 5.05 0.15
C LEU A 148 -20.98 5.01 0.06
N GLY A 149 -21.67 5.40 1.13
CA GLY A 149 -23.12 5.28 1.23
C GLY A 149 -23.59 3.86 1.57
N PRO A 150 -24.87 3.68 1.93
CA PRO A 150 -25.36 2.49 2.60
C PRO A 150 -25.40 1.22 1.73
N ASP A 151 -25.53 1.34 0.41
CA ASP A 151 -25.62 0.19 -0.49
C ASP A 151 -24.26 -0.42 -0.79
N GLU A 152 -23.25 0.43 -0.98
CA GLU A 152 -21.88 0.02 -1.29
C GLU A 152 -21.12 -0.39 -0.03
N ALA A 153 -21.38 0.26 1.11
CA ALA A 153 -20.86 -0.16 2.42
C ALA A 153 -21.23 -1.62 2.78
N ARG A 154 -22.35 -2.15 2.28
CA ARG A 154 -22.76 -3.55 2.49
C ARG A 154 -21.90 -4.56 1.71
N ARG A 155 -21.19 -4.10 0.68
CA ARG A 155 -20.26 -4.89 -0.13
C ARG A 155 -18.81 -4.73 0.32
N VAL A 156 -18.59 -4.03 1.45
CA VAL A 156 -17.25 -3.89 2.01
C VAL A 156 -16.93 -5.09 2.88
N GLN A 157 -15.83 -5.75 2.57
CA GLN A 157 -15.23 -6.77 3.41
C GLN A 157 -14.09 -6.16 4.22
N SER A 158 -14.29 -6.00 5.53
CA SER A 158 -13.24 -5.56 6.44
C SER A 158 -12.42 -6.76 6.93
N ILE A 159 -11.15 -6.79 6.57
CA ILE A 159 -10.18 -7.79 7.01
C ILE A 159 -9.33 -7.17 8.13
N PRO A 160 -9.48 -7.63 9.39
CA PRO A 160 -8.66 -7.14 10.48
C PRO A 160 -7.20 -7.51 10.24
N ALA A 161 -6.29 -6.74 10.85
CA ALA A 161 -4.88 -7.12 10.85
C ALA A 161 -4.74 -8.51 11.47
N ASN A 162 -3.86 -9.33 10.89
CA ASN A 162 -3.43 -10.53 11.58
C ASN A 162 -2.88 -10.08 12.93
N LEU A 163 -3.56 -10.46 14.02
CA LEU A 163 -2.97 -10.50 15.35
C LEU A 163 -1.90 -11.60 15.30
N GLY A 164 -0.77 -11.29 14.66
CA GLY A 164 0.40 -12.14 14.63
C GLY A 164 0.85 -12.38 16.07
N ARG A 165 0.80 -13.65 16.46
CA ARG A 165 1.25 -14.23 17.74
C ARG A 165 2.31 -13.39 18.46
N ALA A 166 1.98 -12.98 19.68
CA ALA A 166 2.95 -12.64 20.73
C ALA A 166 3.97 -13.76 20.95
#